data_AF-A0A268BP81-F1
#
_entry.id   AF-A0A268BP81-F1
#
_cell.length_a   1.000
_cell.length_b   1.000
_cell.length_c   1.000
_cell.angle_alpha   90.00
_cell.angle_beta   90.00
_cell.angle_gamma   90.00
#
_symmetry.space_group_name_H-M   'P 1'
#
loop_
_entity.id
_entity.type
_entity.pdbx_description
1 polymer ?
#
loop_
_entity_poly.entity_id
_entity_poly.type
_entity_poly.pdbx_seq_one_letter_code
_entity_poly.pdbx_strand_id
1 'polypeptide(L)'
;MNEGISSYEALIVELTRTGEMFRLSATEARLLAVLYVEKHALTLDQMAKSIGKSKTAVNIAIRNLSHLELVDRVWVKGSRKDFYTNVNSVYKKLMTLQVKQWHAQTNRQVEVIEHLKQTIPKDDPEWKTMQEKLSSSRQFHEEATAILKKLTAIS
;
A
#
# COMPACT_ATOMS: atom_id res chain seq x y z
N MET A 1 -18.70 15.33 25.96
CA MET A 1 -18.01 14.82 24.75
C MET A 1 -18.29 13.33 24.69
N ASN A 2 -18.95 12.84 23.64
CA ASN A 2 -19.53 11.49 23.63
C ASN A 2 -18.45 10.43 23.38
N GLU A 3 -18.20 9.54 24.35
CA GLU A 3 -17.08 8.58 24.34
C GLU A 3 -17.04 7.72 23.05
N GLY A 4 -18.20 7.37 22.48
CA GLY A 4 -18.27 6.59 21.24
C GLY A 4 -17.73 7.30 19.99
N ILE A 5 -17.82 8.63 19.91
CA ILE A 5 -17.23 9.41 18.80
C ILE A 5 -15.69 9.39 18.91
N SER A 6 -15.17 9.38 20.14
CA SER A 6 -13.74 9.30 20.40
C SER A 6 -13.14 7.96 19.99
N SER A 7 -13.87 6.84 20.18
CA SER A 7 -13.39 5.51 19.79
C SER A 7 -13.34 5.30 18.28
N TYR A 8 -14.28 5.89 17.53
CA TYR A 8 -14.30 5.80 16.06
C TYR A 8 -13.14 6.55 15.41
N GLU A 9 -12.89 7.78 15.87
CA GLU A 9 -11.73 8.55 15.40
C GLU A 9 -10.41 7.88 15.79
N ALA A 10 -10.30 7.30 16.98
CA ALA A 10 -9.12 6.54 17.38
C ALA A 10 -8.86 5.34 16.43
N LEU A 11 -9.91 4.61 16.05
CA LEU A 11 -9.79 3.53 15.06
C LEU A 11 -9.30 4.05 13.70
N ILE A 12 -9.87 5.15 13.19
CA ILE A 12 -9.42 5.77 11.95
C ILE A 12 -7.94 6.15 12.04
N VAL A 13 -7.48 6.67 13.17
CA VAL A 13 -6.07 7.02 13.38
C VAL A 13 -5.16 5.80 13.29
N GLU A 14 -5.50 4.69 13.95
CA GLU A 14 -4.67 3.46 13.87
C GLU A 14 -4.66 2.85 12.46
N LEU A 15 -5.81 2.87 11.78
CA LEU A 15 -5.92 2.42 10.39
C LEU A 15 -5.11 3.32 9.44
N THR A 16 -5.11 4.64 9.70
CA THR A 16 -4.30 5.60 8.95
C THR A 16 -2.81 5.27 9.09
N ARG A 17 -2.33 5.06 10.32
CA ARG A 17 -0.92 4.67 10.56
C ARG A 17 -0.56 3.38 9.83
N THR A 18 -1.49 2.42 9.79
CA THR A 18 -1.29 1.19 9.03
C THR A 18 -1.11 1.50 7.54
N GLY A 19 -1.95 2.34 6.93
CA GLY A 19 -1.79 2.75 5.53
C GLY A 19 -0.46 3.45 5.25
N GLU A 20 0.02 4.28 6.17
CA GLU A 20 1.31 4.96 6.07
C GLU A 20 2.49 3.98 6.10
N MET A 21 2.41 2.87 6.86
CA MET A 21 3.40 1.78 6.82
C MET A 21 3.51 1.16 5.42
N PHE A 22 2.43 1.21 4.63
CA PHE A 22 2.38 0.77 3.22
C PHE A 22 2.70 1.89 2.23
N ARG A 23 3.37 2.96 2.67
CA ARG A 23 3.84 4.08 1.83
C ARG A 23 2.71 4.87 1.16
N LEU A 24 1.50 4.79 1.67
CA LEU A 24 0.44 5.72 1.31
C LEU A 24 0.74 7.09 1.93
N SER A 25 0.43 8.17 1.21
CA SER A 25 0.48 9.51 1.81
C SER A 25 -0.55 9.62 2.95
N ALA A 26 -0.33 10.55 3.89
CA ALA A 26 -1.26 10.77 5.01
C ALA A 26 -2.72 11.00 4.56
N THR A 27 -2.93 11.64 3.39
CA THR A 27 -4.27 11.86 2.85
C THR A 27 -4.88 10.57 2.29
N GLU A 28 -4.11 9.77 1.57
CA GLU A 28 -4.55 8.48 1.02
C GLU A 28 -4.83 7.46 2.14
N ALA A 29 -3.93 7.38 3.11
CA ALA A 29 -4.06 6.48 4.25
C ALA A 29 -5.31 6.82 5.08
N ARG A 30 -5.54 8.10 5.40
CA ARG A 30 -6.73 8.53 6.13
C ARG A 30 -8.01 8.33 5.32
N LEU A 31 -7.97 8.57 4.01
CA LEU A 31 -9.11 8.33 3.13
C LEU A 31 -9.47 6.85 3.06
N LEU A 32 -8.47 5.97 2.89
CA LEU A 32 -8.66 4.53 2.87
C LEU A 32 -9.19 4.03 4.22
N ALA A 33 -8.69 4.55 5.34
CA ALA A 33 -9.19 4.25 6.68
C ALA A 33 -10.66 4.64 6.84
N VAL A 34 -11.06 5.83 6.40
CA VAL A 34 -12.48 6.25 6.41
C VAL A 34 -13.32 5.30 5.56
N LEU A 35 -12.91 5.02 4.31
CA LEU A 35 -13.66 4.12 3.42
C LEU A 35 -13.75 2.68 3.95
N TYR A 36 -12.76 2.23 4.72
CA TYR A 36 -12.75 0.91 5.34
C TYR A 36 -13.76 0.78 6.48
N VAL A 37 -13.96 1.83 7.27
CA VAL A 37 -14.88 1.80 8.41
C VAL A 37 -16.31 2.17 8.00
N GLU A 38 -16.46 3.00 6.97
CA GLU A 38 -17.76 3.40 6.45
C GLU A 38 -18.52 2.24 5.81
N LYS A 39 -19.76 2.03 6.25
CA LYS A 39 -20.60 0.91 5.78
C LYS A 39 -21.20 1.12 4.39
N HIS A 40 -20.99 2.28 3.78
CA HIS A 40 -21.60 2.67 2.52
C HIS A 40 -20.59 3.43 1.66
N ALA A 41 -20.79 3.36 0.35
CA ALA A 41 -19.94 4.06 -0.59
C ALA A 41 -20.12 5.58 -0.46
N LEU A 42 -19.02 6.33 -0.56
CA LEU A 42 -18.99 7.79 -0.40
C LEU A 42 -18.73 8.51 -1.72
N THR A 43 -19.38 9.64 -1.91
CA THR A 43 -19.04 10.59 -2.98
C THR A 43 -17.79 11.39 -2.64
N LEU A 44 -17.17 11.98 -3.67
CA LEU A 44 -16.04 12.92 -3.52
C LEU A 44 -16.30 14.04 -2.51
N ASP A 45 -17.52 14.58 -2.48
CA ASP A 45 -17.93 15.63 -1.55
C ASP A 45 -17.96 15.13 -0.09
N GLN A 46 -18.50 13.92 0.11
CA GLN A 46 -18.58 13.30 1.44
C GLN A 46 -17.19 12.95 1.94
N MET A 47 -16.35 12.35 1.10
CA MET A 47 -14.95 12.04 1.43
C MET A 47 -14.18 13.28 1.86
N ALA A 48 -14.29 14.40 1.12
CA ALA A 48 -13.66 15.68 1.46
C ALA A 48 -14.08 16.19 2.85
N LYS A 49 -15.37 16.09 3.16
CA LYS A 49 -15.90 16.45 4.48
C LYS A 49 -15.36 15.52 5.57
N SER A 50 -15.36 14.21 5.36
CA SER A 50 -14.96 13.21 6.37
C SER A 50 -13.49 13.33 6.79
N ILE A 51 -12.59 13.61 5.84
CA ILE A 51 -11.15 13.74 6.17
C ILE A 51 -10.68 15.19 6.37
N GLY A 52 -11.58 16.18 6.26
CA GLY A 52 -11.25 17.59 6.43
C GLY A 52 -10.25 18.13 5.40
N LYS A 53 -10.37 17.69 4.13
CA LYS A 53 -9.48 18.10 3.03
C LYS A 53 -10.26 18.70 1.87
N SER A 54 -9.55 19.38 0.96
CA SER A 54 -10.16 19.92 -0.26
C SER A 54 -10.60 18.80 -1.21
N LYS A 55 -11.61 19.07 -2.05
CA LYS A 55 -12.05 18.13 -3.09
C LYS A 55 -10.91 17.76 -4.05
N THR A 56 -10.02 18.72 -4.36
CA THR A 56 -8.84 18.48 -5.19
C THR A 56 -7.90 17.47 -4.54
N ALA A 57 -7.59 17.61 -3.26
CA ALA A 57 -6.73 16.68 -2.54
C ALA A 57 -7.35 15.26 -2.47
N VAL A 58 -8.65 15.17 -2.20
CA VAL A 58 -9.38 13.89 -2.22
C VAL A 58 -9.40 13.27 -3.61
N ASN A 59 -9.59 14.06 -4.68
CA ASN A 59 -9.60 13.55 -6.04
C ASN A 59 -8.23 12.96 -6.43
N ILE A 60 -7.13 13.59 -6.02
CA ILE A 60 -5.78 13.03 -6.21
C ILE A 60 -5.64 11.71 -5.45
N ALA A 61 -6.01 11.71 -4.16
CA ALA A 61 -5.91 10.53 -3.31
C ALA A 61 -6.75 9.35 -3.82
N ILE A 62 -8.02 9.58 -4.17
CA ILE A 62 -8.91 8.49 -4.63
C ILE A 62 -8.47 7.93 -5.99
N ARG A 63 -7.93 8.78 -6.89
CA ARG A 63 -7.36 8.31 -8.15
C ARG A 63 -6.16 7.41 -7.93
N ASN A 64 -5.25 7.79 -7.02
CA ASN A 64 -4.10 6.93 -6.70
C ASN A 64 -4.54 5.63 -6.02
N LEU A 65 -5.45 5.70 -5.04
CA LEU A 65 -6.01 4.50 -4.40
C LEU A 65 -6.71 3.59 -5.43
N SER A 66 -7.38 4.14 -6.43
CA SER A 66 -8.00 3.37 -7.52
C SER A 66 -6.95 2.74 -8.42
N HIS A 67 -5.85 3.44 -8.72
CA HIS A 67 -4.73 2.91 -9.49
C HIS A 67 -4.02 1.76 -8.77
N LEU A 68 -3.90 1.85 -7.44
CA LEU A 68 -3.41 0.78 -6.57
C LEU A 68 -4.46 -0.33 -6.34
N GLU A 69 -5.65 -0.20 -6.92
CA GLU A 69 -6.80 -1.10 -6.76
C GLU A 69 -7.23 -1.33 -5.30
N LEU A 70 -7.04 -0.33 -4.43
CA LEU A 70 -7.40 -0.39 -3.01
C LEU A 70 -8.84 0.06 -2.73
N VAL A 71 -9.50 0.65 -3.73
CA VAL A 71 -10.89 1.12 -3.68
C VAL A 71 -11.63 0.73 -4.94
N ASP A 72 -12.94 0.54 -4.82
CA ASP A 72 -13.85 0.28 -5.93
C ASP A 72 -14.77 1.48 -6.16
N ARG A 73 -15.08 1.75 -7.43
CA ARG A 73 -16.13 2.70 -7.82
C ARG A 73 -17.47 1.98 -7.86
N VAL A 74 -18.44 2.50 -7.13
CA VAL A 74 -19.78 1.94 -7.00
C VAL A 74 -20.76 2.79 -7.79
N TRP A 75 -21.56 2.14 -8.64
CA TRP A 75 -22.67 2.79 -9.32
C TRP A 75 -23.91 2.76 -8.42
N VAL A 76 -24.51 3.93 -8.20
CA VAL A 76 -25.74 4.08 -7.43
C VAL A 76 -26.86 4.53 -8.37
N LYS A 77 -27.91 3.71 -8.48
CA LYS A 77 -29.06 3.96 -9.36
C LYS A 77 -29.67 5.34 -9.10
N GLY A 78 -29.85 6.12 -10.16
CA GLY A 78 -30.46 7.46 -10.09
C GLY A 78 -29.50 8.58 -9.68
N SER A 79 -28.24 8.27 -9.36
CA SER A 79 -27.22 9.29 -9.11
C SER A 79 -26.32 9.51 -10.32
N ARG A 80 -25.96 10.77 -10.56
CA ARG A 80 -24.92 11.16 -11.53
C ARG A 80 -23.53 11.27 -10.90
N LYS A 81 -23.42 11.06 -9.58
CA LYS A 81 -22.16 11.16 -8.84
C LYS A 81 -21.45 9.81 -8.79
N ASP A 82 -20.14 9.87 -8.69
CA ASP A 82 -19.31 8.71 -8.41
C ASP A 82 -19.26 8.43 -6.92
N PHE A 83 -19.45 7.16 -6.56
CA PHE A 83 -19.30 6.66 -5.21
C PHE A 83 -18.11 5.72 -5.14
N TYR A 84 -17.44 5.68 -4.00
CA TYR A 84 -16.28 4.86 -3.77
C TYR A 84 -16.38 4.12 -2.44
N THR A 85 -15.85 2.91 -2.38
CA THR A 85 -15.75 2.09 -1.16
C THR A 85 -14.42 1.33 -1.16
N ASN A 86 -14.03 0.73 -0.05
CA ASN A 86 -12.86 -0.14 0.00
C ASN A 86 -13.15 -1.48 -0.69
N VAL A 87 -12.10 -2.15 -1.18
CA VAL A 87 -12.23 -3.53 -1.67
C VAL A 87 -12.45 -4.52 -0.52
N ASN A 88 -13.13 -5.64 -0.79
CA ASN A 88 -13.47 -6.70 0.18
C ASN A 88 -12.26 -7.42 0.82
N SER A 89 -11.02 -7.08 0.45
CA SER A 89 -9.80 -7.68 0.99
C SER A 89 -8.63 -6.69 1.02
N VAL A 90 -8.89 -5.45 1.44
CA VAL A 90 -7.92 -4.34 1.34
C VAL A 90 -6.55 -4.67 1.92
N TYR A 91 -6.46 -5.38 3.06
CA TYR A 91 -5.20 -5.78 3.67
C TYR A 91 -4.44 -6.83 2.85
N LYS A 92 -5.16 -7.79 2.24
CA LYS A 92 -4.56 -8.74 1.30
C LYS A 92 -3.92 -8.00 0.14
N LYS A 93 -4.62 -7.02 -0.42
CA LYS A 93 -4.09 -6.18 -1.50
C LYS A 93 -2.90 -5.33 -1.07
N LEU A 94 -2.97 -4.65 0.07
CA LEU A 94 -1.87 -3.86 0.63
C LEU A 94 -0.60 -4.71 0.81
N MET A 95 -0.73 -5.89 1.45
CA MET A 95 0.39 -6.81 1.61
C MET A 95 0.95 -7.30 0.27
N THR A 96 0.08 -7.58 -0.69
CA THR A 96 0.49 -7.98 -2.05
C THR A 96 1.27 -6.89 -2.76
N LEU A 97 0.81 -5.64 -2.68
CA LEU A 97 1.52 -4.49 -3.25
C LEU A 97 2.88 -4.32 -2.59
N GLN A 98 2.97 -4.42 -1.26
CA GLN A 98 4.21 -4.25 -0.52
C GLN A 98 5.27 -5.28 -0.91
N VAL A 99 4.90 -6.56 -0.95
CA VAL A 99 5.83 -7.64 -1.32
C VAL A 99 6.26 -7.52 -2.79
N LYS A 100 5.35 -7.15 -3.70
CA LYS A 100 5.68 -6.88 -5.10
C LYS A 100 6.66 -5.71 -5.25
N GLN A 101 6.45 -4.61 -4.52
CA GLN A 101 7.37 -3.46 -4.54
C GLN A 101 8.74 -3.83 -3.98
N TRP A 102 8.76 -4.57 -2.87
CA TRP A 102 10.00 -5.06 -2.29
C TRP A 102 10.76 -5.96 -3.27
N HIS A 103 10.07 -6.85 -4.00
CA HIS A 103 10.67 -7.68 -5.05
C HIS A 103 11.34 -6.87 -6.14
N ALA A 104 10.61 -5.88 -6.68
CA ALA A 104 11.15 -5.01 -7.71
C ALA A 104 12.39 -4.25 -7.21
N GLN A 105 12.39 -3.81 -5.94
CA GLN A 105 13.53 -3.10 -5.36
C GLN A 105 14.74 -4.03 -5.13
N THR A 106 14.52 -5.24 -4.61
CA THR A 106 15.57 -6.25 -4.43
C THR A 106 16.21 -6.60 -5.77
N ASN A 107 15.42 -6.78 -6.84
CA ASN A 107 15.95 -7.07 -8.17
C ASN A 107 16.83 -5.94 -8.71
N ARG A 108 16.39 -4.67 -8.55
CA ARG A 108 17.21 -3.51 -8.94
C ARG A 108 18.53 -3.44 -8.15
N GLN A 109 18.51 -3.77 -6.86
CA GLN A 109 19.73 -3.82 -6.05
C GLN A 109 20.69 -4.88 -6.58
N VAL A 110 20.18 -6.09 -6.90
CA VAL A 110 20.99 -7.16 -7.51
C VAL A 110 21.62 -6.70 -8.83
N GLU A 111 20.85 -6.06 -9.71
CA GLU A 111 21.35 -5.51 -10.98
C GLU A 111 22.48 -4.50 -10.77
N VAL A 112 22.31 -3.54 -9.86
CA VAL A 112 23.34 -2.54 -9.53
C VAL A 112 24.62 -3.20 -9.03
N ILE A 113 24.52 -4.23 -8.19
CA ILE A 113 25.68 -4.97 -7.73
C ILE A 113 26.36 -5.72 -8.87
N GLU A 114 25.63 -6.41 -9.75
CA GLU A 114 26.26 -7.06 -10.90
C GLU A 114 27.02 -6.07 -11.80
N HIS A 115 26.58 -4.82 -11.89
CA HIS A 115 27.35 -3.75 -12.55
C HIS A 115 28.60 -3.33 -11.75
N LEU A 116 28.51 -3.18 -10.43
CA LEU A 116 29.67 -2.85 -9.58
C LEU A 116 30.78 -3.91 -9.63
N LYS A 117 30.42 -5.18 -9.87
CA LYS A 117 31.37 -6.28 -10.08
C LYS A 117 32.35 -6.03 -11.21
N GLN A 118 31.95 -5.24 -12.20
CA GLN A 118 32.81 -4.90 -13.35
C GLN A 118 33.88 -3.86 -12.99
N THR A 119 33.73 -3.18 -11.85
CA THR A 119 34.59 -2.07 -11.41
C THR A 119 35.49 -2.42 -10.22
N ILE A 120 35.23 -3.54 -9.54
CA ILE A 120 35.96 -3.97 -8.33
C ILE A 120 36.76 -5.25 -8.66
N PRO A 121 37.99 -5.42 -8.12
CA PRO A 121 38.76 -6.65 -8.29
C PRO A 121 37.99 -7.89 -7.81
N LYS A 122 38.00 -8.98 -8.59
CA LYS A 122 37.24 -10.21 -8.28
C LYS A 122 37.65 -10.88 -6.96
N ASP A 123 38.88 -10.66 -6.52
CA ASP A 123 39.47 -11.28 -5.33
C ASP A 123 39.40 -10.39 -4.08
N ASP A 124 38.67 -9.27 -4.15
CA ASP A 124 38.48 -8.37 -3.00
C ASP A 124 37.62 -9.06 -1.90
N PRO A 125 38.14 -9.25 -0.67
CA PRO A 125 37.39 -9.84 0.43
C PRO A 125 36.11 -9.08 0.80
N GLU A 126 36.09 -7.75 0.61
CA GLU A 126 34.90 -6.92 0.84
C GLU A 126 33.83 -7.21 -0.21
N TRP A 127 34.23 -7.43 -1.46
CA TRP A 127 33.34 -7.81 -2.55
C TRP A 127 32.65 -9.15 -2.28
N LYS A 128 33.42 -10.17 -1.87
CA LYS A 128 32.87 -11.48 -1.53
C LYS A 128 31.86 -11.41 -0.38
N THR A 129 32.19 -10.66 0.68
CA THR A 129 31.30 -10.43 1.82
C THR A 129 30.00 -9.75 1.40
N MET A 130 30.09 -8.77 0.48
CA MET A 130 28.91 -8.07 -0.06
C MET A 130 28.02 -9.02 -0.87
N GLN A 131 28.61 -9.86 -1.74
CA GLN A 131 27.87 -10.86 -2.51
C GLN A 131 27.09 -11.86 -1.65
N GLU A 132 27.70 -12.37 -0.57
CA GLU A 132 27.06 -13.32 0.34
C GLU A 132 25.84 -12.69 1.05
N LYS A 133 25.98 -11.44 1.54
CA LYS A 133 24.87 -10.69 2.16
C LYS A 133 23.71 -10.47 1.20
N LEU A 134 24.01 -10.13 -0.05
CA LEU A 134 22.98 -9.87 -1.07
C LEU A 134 22.29 -11.13 -1.53
N SER A 135 23.03 -12.21 -1.71
CA SER A 135 22.46 -13.52 -2.06
C SER A 135 21.50 -13.99 -0.97
N SER A 136 21.88 -13.83 0.29
CA SER A 136 21.02 -14.14 1.44
C SER A 136 19.75 -13.27 1.47
N SER A 137 19.89 -11.96 1.21
CA SER A 137 18.75 -11.03 1.13
C SER A 137 17.80 -11.38 -0.02
N ARG A 138 18.33 -11.75 -1.19
CA ARG A 138 17.54 -12.19 -2.35
C ARG A 138 16.77 -13.47 -2.05
N GLN A 139 17.43 -14.46 -1.43
CA GLN A 139 16.78 -15.71 -1.05
C GLN A 139 15.62 -15.48 -0.07
N PHE A 140 15.85 -14.70 0.99
CA PHE A 140 14.79 -14.36 1.95
C PHE A 140 13.60 -13.67 1.28
N HIS A 141 13.88 -12.78 0.32
CA HIS A 141 12.86 -12.11 -0.47
C HIS A 141 12.03 -13.08 -1.34
N GLU A 142 12.70 -13.99 -2.04
CA GLU A 142 12.06 -15.02 -2.87
C GLU A 142 11.14 -15.92 -2.05
N GLU A 143 11.59 -16.35 -0.86
CA GLU A 143 10.80 -17.14 0.10
C GLU A 143 9.57 -16.37 0.58
N ALA A 144 9.73 -15.11 1.00
CA ALA A 144 8.61 -14.27 1.43
C ALA A 144 7.57 -14.07 0.30
N THR A 145 8.04 -13.91 -0.94
CA THR A 145 7.18 -13.78 -2.12
C THR A 145 6.42 -15.08 -2.42
N ALA A 146 7.09 -16.22 -2.30
CA ALA A 146 6.47 -17.53 -2.51
C ALA A 146 5.35 -17.80 -1.48
N ILE A 147 5.60 -17.48 -0.20
CA ILE A 147 4.61 -17.60 0.86
C ILE A 147 3.40 -16.71 0.57
N LEU A 148 3.63 -15.44 0.22
CA LEU A 148 2.53 -14.52 -0.04
C LEU A 148 1.72 -14.92 -1.28
N LYS A 149 2.37 -15.40 -2.35
CA LYS A 149 1.66 -15.94 -3.53
C LYS A 149 0.74 -17.10 -3.16
N LYS A 150 1.17 -18.01 -2.29
CA LYS A 150 0.32 -19.10 -1.78
C LYS A 150 -0.88 -18.57 -1.00
N LEU A 151 -0.66 -17.65 -0.05
CA LEU A 151 -1.73 -17.04 0.74
C LEU A 151 -2.73 -16.27 -0.13
N THR A 152 -2.25 -15.68 -1.23
CA THR A 152 -3.08 -14.85 -2.10
C THR A 152 -3.80 -15.61 -3.21
N ALA A 153 -3.31 -16.79 -3.60
CA ALA A 153 -3.95 -17.66 -4.59
C ALA A 153 -5.10 -18.52 -4.02
N ILE A 154 -5.20 -18.66 -2.70
CA ILE A 154 -6.18 -19.53 -2.01
C ILE A 154 -7.51 -18.78 -1.71
N SER A 155 -7.60 -17.49 -2.02
CA SER A 155 -8.80 -16.66 -1.80
C SER A 155 -9.15 -15.87 -3.04
#